data_AF-A0A8T5HKP8-F1
#
_entry.id   AF-A0A8T5HKP8-F1
#
_cell.length_a   1.000
_cell.length_b   1.000
_cell.length_c   1.000
_cell.angle_alpha   90.00
_cell.angle_beta   90.00
_cell.angle_gamma   90.00
#
_symmetry.space_group_name_H-M   'P 1'
#
loop_
_entity.id
_entity.type
_entity.pdbx_description
1 polymer ?
#
loop_
_entity_poly.entity_id
_entity_poly.type
_entity_poly.pdbx_seq_one_letter_code
_entity_poly.pdbx_strand_id
1 'polypeptide(L)'
;MKTGNIEFENVDLKVDKIGNNLDGKNIAMCITGGIAAIESPKIARQLRRYGANVNVFMTPSATEFVGVKAMEWATGRQVVVGLSGLAEHICLDDLVLVAPATLNTVSKISLGLADNPVTTLVASALGAKVPVYLAPTMHDSLLKNPIFQENLSKLSRYGVDIIEPRYEEGKAKIASTEDIVVSVMRRLSDSKLKGKKILINAGPTHGKIDRVRYIGNRSSGELGVLLAKELHSKGADVKLVYGPGNFKVPDYINVDHVETPDEMLDAMKKYVAESEQSGGVDSVIYAAAVLDYVPSEFIDKKVRSGGDFKVSFKKTDKIIGEMRREIEKSGNAGKKPFQVTFKLESGSTESEFKEKIYSELLKNHSYLVVANLLENVSHESHKATIVTPERGFSWYETKKEIVSGLVDHMELRLPVIKYERVKVNSQEFESGSLNNEFLEPYFKFFKQIGEYLNSRGVIPKYGSGTYGNVSMRVRDGFLITAKQADKSNLSIGDLIYVADVDDKSQKIFYESNNGKVPSSEALMHAKLYESRPDIGVVVHTHDDEIIGTGKMPATKNAYPCGTVEISNEILKLVSENPDSRAFELKNHGQVFLLEKLDGFEELLAGGLL
;
A
#
# COMPACT_ATOMS: atom_id res chain seq x y z
N MET A 1 11.89 17.47 51.18
CA MET A 1 12.58 16.17 51.03
C MET A 1 12.36 15.69 49.62
N LYS A 2 13.43 15.36 48.90
CA LYS A 2 13.42 14.89 47.51
C LYS A 2 12.57 13.62 47.39
N THR A 3 11.45 13.66 46.68
CA THR A 3 10.86 12.46 46.06
C THR A 3 11.38 12.42 44.64
N GLY A 4 12.48 11.69 44.44
CA GLY A 4 12.96 11.36 43.12
C GLY A 4 11.86 10.62 42.37
N ASN A 5 11.64 11.00 41.10
CA ASN A 5 10.89 10.19 40.16
C ASN A 5 11.60 8.85 40.02
N ILE A 6 11.17 7.86 40.79
CA ILE A 6 11.42 6.47 40.47
C ILE A 6 10.41 6.16 39.37
N GLU A 7 10.85 6.22 38.11
CA GLU A 7 10.11 5.60 37.01
C GLU A 7 10.14 4.09 37.26
N PHE A 8 9.11 3.59 37.94
CA PHE A 8 8.84 2.17 37.95
C PHE A 8 8.40 1.79 36.53
N GLU A 9 9.32 1.22 35.75
CA GLU A 9 8.97 0.53 34.50
C GLU A 9 8.16 -0.72 34.86
N ASN A 10 6.85 -0.53 35.09
CA ASN A 10 5.96 -1.62 35.42
C ASN A 10 5.56 -2.35 34.13
N VAL A 11 6.14 -3.54 33.94
CA VAL A 11 5.90 -4.41 32.78
C VAL A 11 4.40 -4.72 32.61
N ASP A 12 3.64 -4.81 33.70
CA ASP A 12 2.20 -5.12 33.66
C ASP A 12 1.33 -4.00 33.07
N LEU A 13 1.85 -2.77 33.05
CA LEU A 13 1.19 -1.63 32.41
C LEU A 13 1.47 -1.57 30.90
N LYS A 14 2.45 -2.33 30.40
CA LYS A 14 2.75 -2.42 28.96
C LYS A 14 1.65 -3.22 28.23
N VAL A 15 1.59 -3.01 26.92
CA VAL A 15 0.71 -3.76 26.03
C VAL A 15 1.55 -4.36 24.92
N ASP A 16 1.22 -5.59 24.52
CA ASP A 16 1.84 -6.21 23.35
C ASP A 16 1.41 -5.43 22.11
N LYS A 17 2.38 -4.81 21.42
CA LYS A 17 2.08 -4.09 20.17
C LYS A 17 1.60 -5.09 19.12
N ILE A 18 0.43 -4.82 18.55
CA ILE A 18 -0.13 -5.58 17.43
C ILE A 18 -0.04 -4.82 16.11
N GLY A 19 0.17 -3.51 16.15
CA GLY A 19 0.39 -2.66 14.98
C GLY A 19 0.98 -1.32 15.38
N ASN A 20 1.24 -0.46 14.40
CA ASN A 20 1.86 0.86 14.56
C ASN A 20 1.04 2.00 13.95
N ASN A 21 -0.22 1.73 13.57
CA ASN A 21 -1.10 2.66 12.87
C ASN A 21 -1.36 3.97 13.64
N LEU A 22 -1.14 3.99 14.97
CA LEU A 22 -1.32 5.13 15.86
C LEU A 22 -0.02 5.51 16.59
N ASP A 23 1.14 5.03 16.15
CA ASP A 23 2.42 5.39 16.78
C ASP A 23 2.59 6.92 16.81
N GLY A 24 2.82 7.46 18.01
CA GLY A 24 2.99 8.90 18.24
C GLY A 24 1.70 9.72 18.28
N LYS A 25 0.52 9.11 18.07
CA LYS A 25 -0.77 9.82 18.12
C LYS A 25 -1.32 9.91 19.55
N ASN A 26 -1.78 11.08 19.95
CA ASN A 26 -2.45 11.34 21.23
C ASN A 26 -3.97 11.31 21.04
N ILE A 27 -4.67 10.55 21.89
CA ILE A 27 -6.13 10.39 21.85
C ILE A 27 -6.71 10.76 23.20
N ALA A 28 -7.55 11.79 23.22
CA ALA A 28 -8.39 12.14 24.36
C ALA A 28 -9.62 11.21 24.40
N MET A 29 -9.56 10.17 25.24
CA MET A 29 -10.68 9.27 25.45
C MET A 29 -11.61 9.79 26.55
N CYS A 30 -12.79 10.24 26.15
CA CYS A 30 -13.84 10.75 27.02
C CYS A 30 -14.86 9.65 27.38
N ILE A 31 -15.07 9.40 28.67
CA ILE A 31 -15.98 8.35 29.18
C ILE A 31 -17.18 9.02 29.86
N THR A 32 -18.38 8.59 29.45
CA THR A 32 -19.65 9.13 29.99
C THR A 32 -20.42 8.08 30.80
N GLY A 33 -21.35 8.53 31.65
CA GLY A 33 -22.05 7.69 32.63
C GLY A 33 -23.09 6.73 32.03
N GLY A 34 -22.68 5.51 31.70
CA GLY A 34 -23.59 4.42 31.30
C GLY A 34 -22.89 3.06 31.38
N ILE A 35 -23.68 1.97 31.37
CA ILE A 35 -23.16 0.61 31.59
C ILE A 35 -22.04 0.20 30.63
N ALA A 36 -22.04 0.73 29.40
CA ALA A 36 -21.00 0.47 28.41
C ALA A 36 -19.62 1.04 28.76
N ALA A 37 -19.51 1.89 29.80
CA ALA A 37 -18.23 2.39 30.30
C ALA A 37 -17.30 1.27 30.77
N ILE A 38 -17.83 0.08 31.09
CA ILE A 38 -17.04 -1.12 31.41
C ILE A 38 -16.17 -1.61 30.23
N GLU A 39 -16.49 -1.22 28.99
CA GLU A 39 -15.70 -1.56 27.80
C GLU A 39 -14.53 -0.59 27.58
N SER A 40 -14.53 0.57 28.24
CA SER A 40 -13.54 1.62 28.05
C SER A 40 -12.09 1.18 28.34
N PRO A 41 -11.79 0.38 29.38
CA PRO A 41 -10.45 -0.17 29.57
C PRO A 41 -9.96 -1.02 28.39
N LYS A 42 -10.86 -1.81 27.78
CA LYS A 42 -10.51 -2.65 26.61
C LYS A 42 -10.22 -1.78 25.39
N ILE A 43 -11.05 -0.77 25.13
CA ILE A 43 -10.85 0.19 24.03
C ILE A 43 -9.51 0.91 24.20
N ALA A 44 -9.24 1.47 25.39
CA ALA A 44 -7.99 2.16 25.68
C ALA A 44 -6.77 1.26 25.46
N ARG A 45 -6.80 0.01 25.94
CA ARG A 45 -5.72 -0.95 25.73
C ARG A 45 -5.54 -1.30 24.24
N GLN A 46 -6.61 -1.49 23.48
CA GLN A 46 -6.49 -1.77 22.05
C GLN A 46 -5.90 -0.59 21.27
N LEU A 47 -6.31 0.65 21.56
CA LEU A 47 -5.67 1.85 20.97
C LEU A 47 -4.16 1.88 21.25
N ARG A 48 -3.75 1.58 22.49
CA ARG A 48 -2.33 1.49 22.88
C ARG A 48 -1.59 0.36 22.16
N ARG A 49 -2.24 -0.79 21.90
CA ARG A 49 -1.64 -1.89 21.13
C ARG A 49 -1.32 -1.52 19.68
N TYR A 50 -1.95 -0.47 19.16
CA TYR A 50 -1.65 0.13 17.86
C TYR A 50 -0.72 1.35 17.92
N GLY A 51 -0.18 1.68 19.11
CA GLY A 51 0.82 2.74 19.29
C GLY A 51 0.31 4.03 19.92
N ALA A 52 -0.99 4.15 20.19
CA ALA A 52 -1.57 5.40 20.64
C ALA A 52 -1.21 5.76 22.09
N ASN A 53 -1.07 7.05 22.33
CA ASN A 53 -1.09 7.65 23.65
C ASN A 53 -2.53 8.00 24.05
N VAL A 54 -3.13 7.24 24.96
CA VAL A 54 -4.50 7.51 25.43
C VAL A 54 -4.49 8.37 26.70
N ASN A 55 -5.13 9.54 26.65
CA ASN A 55 -5.39 10.46 27.76
C ASN A 55 -6.87 10.39 28.13
N VAL A 56 -7.22 10.12 29.39
CA VAL A 56 -8.60 9.79 29.77
C VAL A 56 -9.26 10.93 30.52
N PHE A 57 -10.47 11.28 30.08
CA PHE A 57 -11.35 12.24 30.71
C PHE A 57 -12.66 11.54 31.07
N MET A 58 -13.16 11.75 32.29
CA MET A 58 -14.39 11.11 32.74
C MET A 58 -15.39 12.16 33.21
N THR A 59 -16.66 11.96 32.84
CA THR A 59 -17.75 12.65 33.55
C THR A 59 -17.84 12.13 34.99
N PRO A 60 -18.35 12.92 35.96
CA PRO A 60 -18.58 12.43 37.31
C PRO A 60 -19.37 11.12 37.35
N SER A 61 -20.47 11.03 36.59
CA SER A 61 -21.30 9.82 36.50
C SER A 61 -20.58 8.62 35.89
N ALA A 62 -19.54 8.80 35.07
CA ALA A 62 -18.77 7.67 34.54
C ALA A 62 -17.98 6.95 35.64
N THR A 63 -17.56 7.68 36.69
CA THR A 63 -16.78 7.11 37.79
C THR A 63 -17.59 6.12 38.65
N GLU A 64 -18.92 6.14 38.54
CA GLU A 64 -19.84 5.18 39.17
C GLU A 64 -19.90 3.83 38.43
N PHE A 65 -19.56 3.79 37.13
CA PHE A 65 -19.61 2.59 36.30
C PHE A 65 -18.23 1.94 36.09
N VAL A 66 -17.18 2.76 35.95
CA VAL A 66 -15.80 2.30 35.80
C VAL A 66 -14.89 3.10 36.70
N GLY A 67 -14.06 2.41 37.48
CA GLY A 67 -13.19 3.06 38.46
C GLY A 67 -12.02 3.78 37.80
N VAL A 68 -11.65 4.94 38.35
CA VAL A 68 -10.49 5.74 37.92
C VAL A 68 -9.21 4.90 37.83
N LYS A 69 -8.92 4.10 38.86
CA LYS A 69 -7.75 3.21 38.90
C LYS A 69 -7.72 2.18 37.77
N ALA A 70 -8.88 1.70 37.32
CA ALA A 70 -8.95 0.76 36.20
C ALA A 70 -8.52 1.43 34.90
N MET A 71 -8.90 2.70 34.71
CA MET A 71 -8.46 3.49 33.56
C MET A 71 -6.99 3.87 33.65
N GLU A 72 -6.48 4.25 34.84
CA GLU A 72 -5.05 4.49 35.05
C GLU A 72 -4.21 3.24 34.73
N TRP A 73 -4.67 2.05 35.13
CA TRP A 73 -4.04 0.79 34.74
C TRP A 73 -4.12 0.53 33.24
N ALA A 74 -5.28 0.80 32.63
CA ALA A 74 -5.50 0.57 31.20
C ALA A 74 -4.62 1.49 30.33
N THR A 75 -4.34 2.72 30.76
CA THR A 75 -3.59 3.71 29.98
C THR A 75 -2.15 3.92 30.43
N GLY A 76 -1.82 3.61 31.68
CA GLY A 76 -0.57 4.00 32.32
C GLY A 76 -0.48 5.50 32.62
N ARG A 77 -1.61 6.23 32.62
CA ARG A 77 -1.67 7.69 32.80
C ARG A 77 -2.73 8.09 33.80
N GLN A 78 -2.54 9.25 34.45
CA GLN A 78 -3.56 9.85 35.30
C GLN A 78 -4.83 10.17 34.50
N VAL A 79 -5.97 10.09 35.18
CA VAL A 79 -7.29 10.31 34.61
C VAL A 79 -7.87 11.63 35.11
N VAL A 80 -8.40 12.44 34.20
CA VAL A 80 -9.02 13.73 34.52
C VAL A 80 -10.50 13.54 34.84
N VAL A 81 -10.87 13.75 36.09
CA VAL A 81 -12.27 13.68 36.58
C VAL A 81 -12.84 15.05 36.97
N GLY A 82 -11.99 16.07 37.09
CA GLY A 82 -12.35 17.44 37.40
C GLY A 82 -11.34 18.42 36.77
N LEU A 83 -11.77 19.64 36.49
CA LEU A 83 -10.91 20.68 35.96
C LEU A 83 -10.18 21.39 37.12
N SER A 84 -8.90 21.66 36.94
CA SER A 84 -8.08 22.39 37.91
C SER A 84 -7.48 23.66 37.28
N GLY A 85 -6.58 24.33 38.01
CA GLY A 85 -5.79 25.45 37.48
C GLY A 85 -4.79 25.06 36.39
N LEU A 86 -4.62 23.78 36.09
CA LEU A 86 -3.71 23.27 35.05
C LEU A 86 -4.31 23.29 33.64
N ALA A 87 -5.54 23.78 33.49
CA ALA A 87 -6.22 23.97 32.20
C ALA A 87 -6.34 22.68 31.37
N GLU A 88 -6.68 21.55 32.01
CA GLU A 88 -6.80 20.23 31.38
C GLU A 88 -7.83 20.16 30.24
N HIS A 89 -8.72 21.15 30.16
CA HIS A 89 -9.75 21.26 29.13
C HIS A 89 -9.23 21.76 27.77
N ILE A 90 -7.99 22.26 27.70
CA ILE A 90 -7.39 22.67 26.43
C ILE A 90 -7.00 21.41 25.65
N CYS A 91 -7.70 21.15 24.54
CA CYS A 91 -7.44 19.97 23.72
C CYS A 91 -6.13 20.13 22.95
N LEU A 92 -5.13 19.30 23.29
CA LEU A 92 -3.84 19.19 22.59
C LEU A 92 -3.66 17.84 21.90
N ASP A 93 -4.66 16.96 22.00
CA ASP A 93 -4.67 15.64 21.39
C ASP A 93 -4.98 15.70 19.89
N ASP A 94 -4.59 14.66 19.14
CA ASP A 94 -4.87 14.54 17.71
C ASP A 94 -6.35 14.21 17.43
N LEU A 95 -7.05 13.63 18.41
CA LEU A 95 -8.45 13.22 18.31
C LEU A 95 -9.13 13.12 19.68
N VAL A 96 -10.39 13.53 19.75
CA VAL A 96 -11.27 13.26 20.91
C VAL A 96 -12.22 12.11 20.60
N LEU A 97 -12.18 11.05 21.40
CA LEU A 97 -13.08 9.89 21.31
C LEU A 97 -14.00 9.85 22.52
N VAL A 98 -15.30 10.13 22.35
CA VAL A 98 -16.31 9.96 23.40
C VAL A 98 -16.90 8.56 23.32
N ALA A 99 -16.42 7.65 24.17
CA ALA A 99 -16.77 6.23 24.15
C ALA A 99 -16.86 5.64 25.58
N PRO A 100 -18.08 5.38 26.09
CA PRO A 100 -19.39 5.58 25.44
C PRO A 100 -19.83 7.04 25.40
N ALA A 101 -20.67 7.39 24.41
CA ALA A 101 -21.40 8.66 24.32
C ALA A 101 -22.88 8.49 24.72
N THR A 102 -23.22 8.90 25.94
CA THR A 102 -24.61 8.85 26.44
C THR A 102 -25.47 9.98 25.89
N LEU A 103 -26.80 9.78 25.84
CA LEU A 103 -27.76 10.82 25.41
C LEU A 103 -27.55 12.14 26.16
N ASN A 104 -27.32 12.09 27.48
CA ASN A 104 -27.07 13.27 28.30
C ASN A 104 -25.85 14.06 27.82
N THR A 105 -24.69 13.41 27.69
CA THR A 105 -23.47 14.10 27.25
C THR A 105 -23.60 14.60 25.81
N VAL A 106 -24.16 13.81 24.89
CA VAL A 106 -24.38 14.26 23.49
C VAL A 106 -25.29 15.47 23.43
N SER A 107 -26.36 15.50 24.23
CA SER A 107 -27.29 16.64 24.28
C SER A 107 -26.63 17.88 24.89
N LYS A 108 -25.75 17.71 25.89
CA LYS A 108 -24.95 18.83 26.42
C LYS A 108 -24.01 19.41 25.36
N ILE A 109 -23.30 18.54 24.62
CA ILE A 109 -22.39 18.95 23.54
C ILE A 109 -23.17 19.69 22.44
N SER A 110 -24.33 19.18 22.02
CA SER A 110 -25.13 19.82 20.96
C SER A 110 -25.67 21.20 21.34
N LEU A 111 -25.85 21.46 22.64
CA LEU A 111 -26.28 22.74 23.21
C LEU A 111 -25.11 23.67 23.58
N GLY A 112 -23.86 23.20 23.48
CA GLY A 112 -22.68 23.98 23.87
C GLY A 112 -22.48 24.09 25.39
N LEU A 113 -23.08 23.18 26.18
CA LEU A 113 -22.87 23.12 27.62
C LEU A 113 -21.51 22.48 27.93
N ALA A 114 -20.69 23.18 28.71
CA ALA A 114 -19.31 22.80 29.05
C ALA A 114 -19.10 22.76 30.58
N ASP A 115 -19.86 21.90 31.28
CA ASP A 115 -20.00 21.90 32.74
C ASP A 115 -19.15 20.83 33.47
N ASN A 116 -18.41 20.02 32.73
CA ASN A 116 -17.52 18.97 33.23
C ASN A 116 -16.35 18.73 32.26
N PRO A 117 -15.27 18.03 32.69
CA PRO A 117 -14.06 17.88 31.87
C PRO A 117 -14.31 17.36 30.45
N VAL A 118 -15.18 16.36 30.29
CA VAL A 118 -15.50 15.78 28.98
C VAL A 118 -16.16 16.82 28.07
N THR A 119 -17.21 17.48 28.54
CA THR A 119 -17.94 18.46 27.72
C THR A 119 -17.10 19.69 27.39
N THR A 120 -16.27 20.16 28.34
CA THR A 120 -15.38 21.30 28.11
C THR A 120 -14.25 20.96 27.15
N LEU A 121 -13.68 19.75 27.25
CA LEU A 121 -12.67 19.28 26.30
C LEU A 121 -13.24 19.14 24.89
N VAL A 122 -14.44 18.57 24.73
CA VAL A 122 -15.10 18.50 23.42
C VAL A 122 -15.36 19.89 22.85
N ALA A 123 -15.83 20.83 23.66
CA ALA A 123 -16.02 22.22 23.22
C ALA A 123 -14.70 22.86 22.76
N SER A 124 -13.60 22.65 23.50
CA SER A 124 -12.26 23.08 23.10
C SER A 124 -11.82 22.43 21.79
N ALA A 125 -12.03 21.12 21.62
CA ALA A 125 -11.65 20.37 20.43
C ALA A 125 -12.37 20.88 19.18
N LEU A 126 -13.68 21.14 19.28
CA LEU A 126 -14.46 21.74 18.19
C LEU A 126 -13.94 23.12 17.81
N GLY A 127 -13.61 23.96 18.80
CA GLY A 127 -13.00 25.28 18.57
C GLY A 127 -11.63 25.20 17.88
N ALA A 128 -10.82 24.20 18.26
CA ALA A 128 -9.49 23.94 17.70
C ALA A 128 -9.52 23.13 16.38
N LYS A 129 -10.71 22.73 15.90
CA LYS A 129 -10.90 21.84 14.73
C LYS A 129 -10.21 20.48 14.87
N VAL A 130 -10.05 19.99 16.10
CA VAL A 130 -9.61 18.62 16.38
C VAL A 130 -10.77 17.66 16.07
N PRO A 131 -10.55 16.56 15.34
CA PRO A 131 -11.58 15.56 15.08
C PRO A 131 -12.23 15.02 16.37
N VAL A 132 -13.55 14.92 16.37
CA VAL A 132 -14.32 14.38 17.50
C VAL A 132 -15.15 13.19 17.02
N TYR A 133 -14.97 12.03 17.66
CA TYR A 133 -15.83 10.87 17.51
C TYR A 133 -16.78 10.73 18.70
N LEU A 134 -18.04 10.39 18.41
CA LEU A 134 -19.01 9.91 19.39
C LEU A 134 -19.31 8.44 19.12
N ALA A 135 -19.26 7.58 20.13
CA ALA A 135 -19.69 6.19 20.07
C ALA A 135 -20.95 5.99 20.93
N PRO A 136 -22.16 6.21 20.39
CA PRO A 136 -23.40 6.15 21.15
C PRO A 136 -23.72 4.76 21.68
N THR A 137 -24.46 4.71 22.78
CA THR A 137 -24.98 3.46 23.36
C THR A 137 -26.16 3.76 24.27
N MET A 138 -27.28 3.06 24.04
CA MET A 138 -28.52 3.27 24.79
C MET A 138 -29.60 2.22 24.44
N HIS A 139 -30.68 2.22 25.21
CA HIS A 139 -31.90 1.51 24.85
C HIS A 139 -32.49 2.06 23.55
N ASP A 140 -33.16 1.22 22.74
CA ASP A 140 -33.70 1.60 21.42
C ASP A 140 -34.68 2.79 21.49
N SER A 141 -35.49 2.89 22.55
CA SER A 141 -36.38 4.04 22.76
C SER A 141 -35.64 5.37 22.90
N LEU A 142 -34.45 5.38 23.49
CA LEU A 142 -33.62 6.58 23.62
C LEU A 142 -32.93 6.91 22.29
N LEU A 143 -32.53 5.88 21.55
CA LEU A 143 -31.92 6.07 20.23
C LEU A 143 -32.92 6.66 19.24
N LYS A 144 -34.16 6.16 19.24
CA LYS A 144 -35.27 6.66 18.42
C LYS A 144 -35.85 7.99 18.90
N ASN A 145 -35.32 8.57 19.99
CA ASN A 145 -35.77 9.87 20.48
C ASN A 145 -35.49 10.95 19.40
N PRO A 146 -36.51 11.69 18.92
CA PRO A 146 -36.32 12.69 17.87
C PRO A 146 -35.34 13.80 18.25
N ILE A 147 -35.30 14.20 19.54
CA ILE A 147 -34.36 15.20 20.05
C ILE A 147 -32.93 14.67 19.95
N PHE A 148 -32.72 13.39 20.25
CA PHE A 148 -31.40 12.78 20.14
C PHE A 148 -30.93 12.67 18.69
N GLN A 149 -31.83 12.28 17.78
CA GLN A 149 -31.54 12.24 16.34
C GLN A 149 -31.23 13.62 15.76
N GLU A 150 -31.94 14.66 16.20
CA GLU A 150 -31.64 16.05 15.84
C GLU A 150 -30.27 16.48 16.39
N ASN A 151 -29.94 16.10 17.63
CA ASN A 151 -28.64 16.38 18.23
C ASN A 151 -27.50 15.73 17.45
N LEU A 152 -27.62 14.45 17.08
CA LEU A 152 -26.63 13.77 16.24
C LEU A 152 -26.48 14.46 14.89
N SER A 153 -27.60 14.73 14.21
CA SER A 153 -27.59 15.42 12.90
C SER A 153 -26.97 16.82 12.98
N LYS A 154 -27.23 17.56 14.07
CA LYS A 154 -26.61 18.86 14.34
C LYS A 154 -25.10 18.72 14.52
N LEU A 155 -24.65 17.77 15.34
CA LEU A 155 -23.22 17.56 15.59
C LEU A 155 -22.47 17.08 14.35
N SER A 156 -23.05 16.20 13.54
CA SER A 156 -22.47 15.78 12.26
C SER A 156 -22.27 16.97 11.30
N ARG A 157 -23.21 17.92 11.26
CA ARG A 157 -23.03 19.18 10.50
C ARG A 157 -21.88 20.04 11.00
N TYR A 158 -21.51 19.92 12.28
CA TYR A 158 -20.33 20.59 12.87
C TYR A 158 -19.04 19.77 12.72
N GLY A 159 -19.05 18.67 11.97
CA GLY A 159 -17.86 17.84 11.73
C GLY A 159 -17.56 16.84 12.85
N VAL A 160 -18.54 16.52 13.69
CA VAL A 160 -18.44 15.42 14.65
C VAL A 160 -18.81 14.11 13.97
N ASP A 161 -17.89 13.16 13.99
CA ASP A 161 -18.08 11.83 13.41
C ASP A 161 -18.81 10.91 14.40
N ILE A 162 -19.82 10.18 13.92
CA ILE A 162 -20.60 9.24 14.74
C ILE A 162 -20.18 7.81 14.38
N ILE A 163 -19.79 7.04 15.39
CA ILE A 163 -19.53 5.60 15.26
C ILE A 163 -20.83 4.88 15.58
N GLU A 164 -21.46 4.31 14.55
CA GLU A 164 -22.78 3.70 14.67
C GLU A 164 -22.82 2.54 15.70
N PRO A 165 -23.87 2.47 16.54
CA PRO A 165 -24.03 1.39 17.50
C PRO A 165 -24.41 0.07 16.82
N ARG A 166 -24.15 -1.04 17.51
CA ARG A 166 -24.61 -2.37 17.09
C ARG A 166 -26.00 -2.63 17.63
N TYR A 167 -26.92 -3.06 16.76
CA TYR A 167 -28.28 -3.41 17.14
C TYR A 167 -28.38 -4.89 17.48
N GLU A 168 -28.53 -5.20 18.77
CA GLU A 168 -28.67 -6.56 19.27
C GLU A 168 -29.68 -6.56 20.43
N GLU A 169 -30.53 -7.59 20.51
CA GLU A 169 -31.46 -7.80 21.63
C GLU A 169 -32.38 -6.59 21.90
N GLY A 170 -32.75 -5.84 20.85
CA GLY A 170 -33.57 -4.63 20.96
C GLY A 170 -32.86 -3.44 21.62
N LYS A 171 -31.51 -3.44 21.65
CA LYS A 171 -30.70 -2.37 22.23
C LYS A 171 -29.64 -1.91 21.23
N ALA A 172 -29.34 -0.61 21.25
CA ALA A 172 -28.16 -0.06 20.59
C ALA A 172 -26.97 -0.19 21.54
N LYS A 173 -26.25 -1.31 21.41
CA LYS A 173 -24.99 -1.55 22.12
C LYS A 173 -23.90 -0.68 21.51
N ILE A 174 -22.92 -0.30 22.31
CA ILE A 174 -21.73 0.40 21.81
C ILE A 174 -21.11 -0.38 20.65
N ALA A 175 -20.60 0.35 19.65
CA ALA A 175 -19.79 -0.19 18.57
C ALA A 175 -18.71 -1.14 19.12
N SER A 176 -18.32 -2.16 18.36
CA SER A 176 -17.30 -3.08 18.85
C SER A 176 -15.98 -2.35 19.06
N THR A 177 -15.14 -2.87 19.96
CA THR A 177 -13.80 -2.28 20.18
C THR A 177 -13.00 -2.20 18.89
N GLU A 178 -13.15 -3.18 17.99
CA GLU A 178 -12.50 -3.19 16.69
C GLU A 178 -12.99 -2.04 15.81
N ASP A 179 -14.31 -1.83 15.69
CA ASP A 179 -14.90 -0.76 14.88
C ASP A 179 -14.44 0.63 15.37
N ILE A 180 -14.42 0.83 16.69
CA ILE A 180 -13.98 2.09 17.30
C ILE A 180 -12.51 2.35 17.00
N VAL A 181 -11.65 1.36 17.25
CA VAL A 181 -10.20 1.49 17.04
C VAL A 181 -9.88 1.70 15.57
N VAL A 182 -10.53 0.97 14.66
CA VAL A 182 -10.39 1.14 13.20
C VAL A 182 -10.84 2.53 12.75
N SER A 183 -11.95 3.05 13.28
CA SER A 183 -12.43 4.39 12.94
C SER A 183 -11.39 5.45 13.32
N VAL A 184 -10.79 5.32 14.49
CA VAL A 184 -9.71 6.21 14.95
C VAL A 184 -8.45 6.07 14.08
N MET A 185 -7.99 4.85 13.81
CA MET A 185 -6.86 4.59 12.89
C MET A 185 -7.09 5.23 11.53
N ARG A 186 -8.26 5.01 10.95
CA ARG A 186 -8.65 5.53 9.63
C ARG A 186 -8.63 7.05 9.60
N ARG A 187 -9.19 7.70 10.61
CA ARG A 187 -9.24 9.17 10.70
C ARG A 187 -7.87 9.80 10.81
N LEU A 188 -7.03 9.23 11.69
CA LEU A 188 -5.69 9.72 12.00
C LEU A 188 -4.60 9.22 11.06
N SER A 189 -4.96 8.41 10.05
CA SER A 189 -3.98 7.90 9.09
C SER A 189 -3.37 9.04 8.27
N ASP A 190 -2.03 9.01 8.19
CA ASP A 190 -1.22 9.85 7.30
C ASP A 190 -0.77 9.09 6.04
N SER A 191 -1.38 7.94 5.78
CA SER A 191 -1.05 7.09 4.63
C SER A 191 -1.27 7.82 3.31
N LYS A 192 -0.37 7.59 2.34
CA LYS A 192 -0.56 8.02 0.95
C LYS A 192 -1.72 7.30 0.24
N LEU A 193 -2.28 6.25 0.87
CA LEU A 193 -3.46 5.52 0.39
C LEU A 193 -4.78 6.11 0.89
N LYS A 194 -4.75 7.13 1.77
CA LYS A 194 -5.96 7.78 2.28
C LYS A 194 -6.81 8.34 1.13
N GLY A 195 -8.08 7.97 1.11
CA GLY A 195 -9.04 8.35 0.07
C GLY A 195 -8.83 7.67 -1.29
N LYS A 196 -7.90 6.71 -1.41
CA LYS A 196 -7.73 5.93 -2.64
C LYS A 196 -8.80 4.86 -2.75
N LYS A 197 -9.41 4.73 -3.93
CA LYS A 197 -10.42 3.70 -4.20
C LYS A 197 -9.77 2.39 -4.58
N ILE A 198 -9.93 1.37 -3.75
CA ILE A 198 -9.30 0.07 -3.93
C ILE A 198 -10.37 -1.01 -4.03
N LEU A 199 -10.43 -1.66 -5.18
CA LEU A 199 -11.28 -2.82 -5.43
C LEU A 199 -10.48 -4.10 -5.15
N ILE A 200 -11.02 -4.99 -4.33
CA ILE A 200 -10.40 -6.27 -3.98
C ILE A 200 -11.38 -7.38 -4.31
N ASN A 201 -10.95 -8.42 -5.02
CA ASN A 201 -11.68 -9.69 -5.01
C ASN A 201 -10.98 -10.69 -4.08
N ALA A 202 -11.75 -11.50 -3.35
CA ALA A 202 -11.20 -12.47 -2.42
C ALA A 202 -12.14 -13.66 -2.22
N GLY A 203 -11.61 -14.73 -1.61
CA GLY A 203 -12.35 -15.97 -1.37
C GLY A 203 -12.34 -16.94 -2.56
N PRO A 204 -12.91 -18.14 -2.39
CA PRO A 204 -13.09 -19.10 -3.48
C PRO A 204 -14.24 -18.68 -4.39
N THR A 205 -14.49 -19.43 -5.45
CA THR A 205 -15.75 -19.37 -6.22
C THR A 205 -16.28 -20.79 -6.37
N HIS A 206 -17.60 -20.95 -6.52
CA HIS A 206 -18.25 -22.24 -6.66
C HIS A 206 -18.82 -22.44 -8.07
N GLY A 207 -18.50 -23.60 -8.65
CA GLY A 207 -19.16 -24.12 -9.85
C GLY A 207 -20.24 -25.12 -9.44
N LYS A 208 -21.50 -24.72 -9.48
CA LYS A 208 -22.63 -25.57 -9.07
C LYS A 208 -22.77 -26.77 -10.01
N ILE A 209 -22.78 -27.98 -9.45
CA ILE A 209 -22.98 -29.23 -10.19
C ILE A 209 -24.47 -29.59 -10.18
N ASP A 210 -25.07 -29.57 -9.00
CA ASP A 210 -26.50 -29.75 -8.78
C ASP A 210 -26.96 -28.88 -7.60
N ARG A 211 -28.22 -29.02 -7.15
CA ARG A 211 -28.77 -28.26 -6.01
C ARG A 211 -28.04 -28.47 -4.66
N VAL A 212 -27.14 -29.44 -4.56
CA VAL A 212 -26.47 -29.84 -3.31
C VAL A 212 -24.95 -29.78 -3.42
N ARG A 213 -24.40 -30.06 -4.61
CA ARG A 213 -22.96 -30.22 -4.85
C ARG A 213 -22.40 -29.08 -5.68
N TYR A 214 -21.18 -28.69 -5.36
CA TYR A 214 -20.39 -27.73 -6.13
C TYR A 214 -18.92 -28.19 -6.19
N ILE A 215 -18.18 -27.66 -7.16
CA ILE A 215 -16.72 -27.64 -7.15
C ILE A 215 -16.23 -26.27 -6.69
N GLY A 216 -15.14 -26.21 -5.93
CA GLY A 216 -14.55 -24.96 -5.47
C GLY A 216 -13.08 -25.15 -5.13
N ASN A 217 -12.31 -24.06 -5.15
CA ASN A 217 -10.94 -24.04 -4.69
C ASN A 217 -10.87 -23.96 -3.16
N ARG A 218 -9.84 -24.55 -2.56
CA ARG A 218 -9.60 -24.45 -1.10
C ARG A 218 -9.05 -23.06 -0.77
N SER A 219 -9.91 -22.12 -0.43
CA SER A 219 -9.53 -20.79 0.04
C SER A 219 -10.46 -20.36 1.18
N SER A 220 -9.88 -19.93 2.30
CA SER A 220 -10.67 -19.34 3.40
C SER A 220 -11.07 -17.90 3.09
N GLY A 221 -10.42 -17.25 2.12
CA GLY A 221 -10.55 -15.81 1.85
C GLY A 221 -9.89 -14.90 2.88
N GLU A 222 -9.26 -15.46 3.92
CA GLU A 222 -8.66 -14.71 5.04
C GLU A 222 -7.68 -13.62 4.60
N LEU A 223 -6.74 -13.94 3.70
CA LEU A 223 -5.70 -12.98 3.28
C LEU A 223 -6.30 -11.73 2.63
N GLY A 224 -7.32 -11.90 1.79
CA GLY A 224 -8.02 -10.78 1.14
C GLY A 224 -8.81 -9.93 2.13
N VAL A 225 -9.41 -10.55 3.16
CA VAL A 225 -10.09 -9.80 4.23
C VAL A 225 -9.10 -9.05 5.11
N LEU A 226 -7.97 -9.66 5.50
CA LEU A 226 -6.90 -8.99 6.24
C LEU A 226 -6.34 -7.79 5.47
N LEU A 227 -6.17 -7.93 4.16
CA LEU A 227 -5.75 -6.83 3.29
C LEU A 227 -6.79 -5.71 3.23
N ALA A 228 -8.08 -6.05 3.09
CA ALA A 228 -9.16 -5.08 3.13
C ALA A 228 -9.19 -4.30 4.45
N LYS A 229 -8.97 -4.99 5.58
CA LYS A 229 -8.89 -4.38 6.91
C LYS A 229 -7.73 -3.39 7.01
N GLU A 230 -6.53 -3.79 6.60
CA GLU A 230 -5.34 -2.94 6.69
C GLU A 230 -5.50 -1.69 5.82
N LEU A 231 -5.89 -1.85 4.55
CA LEU A 231 -6.12 -0.73 3.63
C LEU A 231 -7.21 0.23 4.14
N HIS A 232 -8.30 -0.31 4.68
CA HIS A 232 -9.36 0.50 5.28
C HIS A 232 -8.84 1.29 6.49
N SER A 233 -8.03 0.68 7.36
CA SER A 233 -7.41 1.35 8.51
C SER A 233 -6.42 2.45 8.11
N LYS A 234 -5.81 2.32 6.92
CA LYS A 234 -4.94 3.34 6.30
C LYS A 234 -5.71 4.44 5.58
N GLY A 235 -7.04 4.47 5.69
CA GLY A 235 -7.85 5.53 5.08
C GLY A 235 -8.30 5.26 3.64
N ALA A 236 -7.98 4.12 3.04
CA ALA A 236 -8.40 3.81 1.68
C ALA A 236 -9.90 3.46 1.60
N ASP A 237 -10.56 3.83 0.51
CA ASP A 237 -11.95 3.48 0.23
C ASP A 237 -12.00 2.09 -0.40
N VAL A 238 -12.18 1.09 0.46
CA VAL A 238 -12.11 -0.32 0.08
C VAL A 238 -13.49 -0.85 -0.32
N LYS A 239 -13.57 -1.43 -1.51
CA LYS A 239 -14.67 -2.30 -1.94
C LYS A 239 -14.15 -3.73 -2.03
N LEU A 240 -14.81 -4.65 -1.33
CA LEU A 240 -14.51 -6.08 -1.35
C LEU A 240 -15.58 -6.84 -2.14
N VAL A 241 -15.20 -7.61 -3.15
CA VAL A 241 -16.06 -8.61 -3.80
C VAL A 241 -15.64 -9.98 -3.26
N TYR A 242 -16.48 -10.56 -2.41
CA TYR A 242 -16.12 -11.72 -1.59
C TYR A 242 -16.90 -12.96 -2.00
N GLY A 243 -16.16 -13.99 -2.42
CA GLY A 243 -16.70 -15.32 -2.66
C GLY A 243 -17.06 -16.08 -1.37
N PRO A 244 -17.57 -17.32 -1.46
CA PRO A 244 -18.04 -18.12 -0.31
C PRO A 244 -16.89 -18.69 0.54
N GLY A 245 -16.08 -17.81 1.12
CA GLY A 245 -15.03 -18.16 2.08
C GLY A 245 -15.56 -18.25 3.52
N ASN A 246 -14.74 -18.81 4.42
CA ASN A 246 -15.11 -19.06 5.81
C ASN A 246 -14.62 -17.97 6.78
N PHE A 247 -13.92 -16.93 6.29
CA PHE A 247 -13.40 -15.86 7.13
C PHE A 247 -14.43 -14.72 7.23
N LYS A 248 -14.76 -14.31 8.47
CA LYS A 248 -15.76 -13.26 8.69
C LYS A 248 -15.24 -11.92 8.17
N VAL A 249 -16.02 -11.29 7.29
CA VAL A 249 -15.79 -9.90 6.85
C VAL A 249 -16.33 -8.96 7.94
N PRO A 250 -15.55 -7.97 8.42
CA PRO A 250 -16.06 -6.99 9.36
C PRO A 250 -17.12 -6.08 8.75
N ASP A 251 -18.09 -5.64 9.58
CA ASP A 251 -19.26 -4.87 9.13
C ASP A 251 -18.89 -3.48 8.56
N TYR A 252 -17.73 -2.93 8.93
CA TYR A 252 -17.22 -1.65 8.40
C TYR A 252 -16.59 -1.73 7.01
N ILE A 253 -16.43 -2.93 6.44
CA ILE A 253 -15.93 -3.11 5.07
C ILE A 253 -17.12 -3.18 4.11
N ASN A 254 -17.12 -2.35 3.08
CA ASN A 254 -18.11 -2.41 2.01
C ASN A 254 -17.87 -3.69 1.17
N VAL A 255 -18.78 -4.66 1.29
CA VAL A 255 -18.64 -5.98 0.68
C VAL A 255 -19.84 -6.34 -0.20
N ASP A 256 -19.57 -6.87 -1.39
CA ASP A 256 -20.53 -7.61 -2.20
C ASP A 256 -20.23 -9.10 -2.10
N HIS A 257 -21.19 -9.88 -1.60
CA HIS A 257 -21.08 -11.33 -1.56
C HIS A 257 -21.50 -11.94 -2.90
N VAL A 258 -20.65 -12.78 -3.45
CA VAL A 258 -20.85 -13.49 -4.73
C VAL A 258 -20.56 -14.98 -4.53
N GLU A 259 -21.08 -15.82 -5.42
CA GLU A 259 -20.88 -17.26 -5.35
C GLU A 259 -20.04 -17.79 -6.54
N THR A 260 -20.32 -17.30 -7.74
CA THR A 260 -19.73 -17.84 -8.99
C THR A 260 -18.64 -16.92 -9.59
N PRO A 261 -17.77 -17.45 -10.49
CA PRO A 261 -16.83 -16.62 -11.22
C PRO A 261 -17.48 -15.47 -12.01
N ASP A 262 -18.64 -15.73 -12.62
CA ASP A 262 -19.37 -14.76 -13.44
C ASP A 262 -19.96 -13.65 -12.57
N GLU A 263 -20.60 -13.99 -11.45
CA GLU A 263 -21.11 -13.00 -10.48
C GLU A 263 -19.99 -12.13 -9.91
N MET A 264 -18.83 -12.72 -9.63
CA MET A 264 -17.64 -11.98 -9.18
C MET A 264 -17.18 -10.98 -10.23
N LEU A 265 -17.09 -11.41 -11.49
CA LEU A 265 -16.69 -10.54 -12.59
C LEU A 265 -17.69 -9.40 -12.79
N ASP A 266 -18.98 -9.68 -12.77
CA ASP A 266 -20.05 -8.70 -12.96
C ASP A 266 -20.07 -7.66 -11.84
N ALA A 267 -19.91 -8.09 -10.58
CA ALA A 267 -19.82 -7.18 -9.44
C ALA A 267 -18.59 -6.24 -9.56
N MET A 268 -17.44 -6.77 -9.98
CA MET A 268 -16.24 -5.98 -10.22
C MET A 268 -16.42 -4.96 -11.36
N LYS A 269 -16.99 -5.38 -12.50
CA LYS A 269 -17.28 -4.51 -13.64
C LYS A 269 -18.25 -3.39 -13.25
N LYS A 270 -19.32 -3.73 -12.53
CA LYS A 270 -20.30 -2.78 -12.01
C LYS A 270 -19.63 -1.71 -11.14
N TYR A 271 -18.79 -2.11 -10.18
CA TYR A 271 -18.13 -1.16 -9.29
C TYR A 271 -17.14 -0.24 -10.04
N VAL A 272 -16.40 -0.76 -11.03
CA VAL A 272 -15.53 0.06 -11.88
C VAL A 272 -16.36 1.11 -12.63
N ALA A 273 -17.46 0.70 -13.27
CA ALA A 273 -18.33 1.62 -14.00
C ALA A 273 -18.97 2.68 -13.10
N GLU A 274 -19.44 2.32 -11.91
CA GLU A 274 -19.99 3.26 -10.92
C GLU A 274 -18.92 4.25 -10.40
N SER A 275 -17.68 3.78 -10.26
CA SER A 275 -16.57 4.60 -9.77
C SER A 275 -16.13 5.68 -10.76
N GLU A 276 -16.42 5.54 -12.06
CA GLU A 276 -16.04 6.52 -13.09
C GLU A 276 -16.64 7.92 -12.82
N GLN A 277 -17.86 7.99 -12.27
CA GLN A 277 -18.50 9.25 -11.89
C GLN A 277 -17.74 10.03 -10.81
N SER A 278 -16.77 9.39 -10.18
CA SER A 278 -16.03 9.92 -9.05
C SER A 278 -14.51 9.69 -9.17
N GLY A 279 -14.00 9.70 -10.41
CA GLY A 279 -12.56 9.68 -10.71
C GLY A 279 -11.96 8.28 -10.93
N GLY A 280 -12.80 7.25 -11.07
CA GLY A 280 -12.39 5.87 -11.34
C GLY A 280 -11.83 5.15 -10.11
N VAL A 281 -11.33 3.93 -10.33
CA VAL A 281 -10.67 3.11 -9.31
C VAL A 281 -9.16 3.38 -9.34
N ASP A 282 -8.51 3.56 -8.19
CA ASP A 282 -7.06 3.78 -8.12
C ASP A 282 -6.28 2.46 -8.16
N SER A 283 -6.84 1.37 -7.62
CA SER A 283 -6.19 0.05 -7.59
C SER A 283 -7.19 -1.11 -7.64
N VAL A 284 -6.79 -2.20 -8.31
CA VAL A 284 -7.51 -3.47 -8.31
C VAL A 284 -6.58 -4.58 -7.82
N ILE A 285 -7.04 -5.32 -6.82
CA ILE A 285 -6.30 -6.42 -6.19
C ILE A 285 -7.03 -7.74 -6.46
N TYR A 286 -6.37 -8.63 -7.19
CA TYR A 286 -6.89 -9.92 -7.61
C TYR A 286 -6.46 -11.04 -6.64
N ALA A 287 -7.07 -11.14 -5.46
CA ALA A 287 -6.72 -12.09 -4.40
C ALA A 287 -7.67 -13.32 -4.31
N ALA A 288 -8.69 -13.39 -5.16
CA ALA A 288 -9.63 -14.51 -5.18
C ALA A 288 -9.03 -15.79 -5.79
N ALA A 289 -9.43 -16.94 -5.24
CA ALA A 289 -9.14 -18.26 -5.79
C ALA A 289 -10.23 -18.67 -6.79
N VAL A 290 -10.25 -18.01 -7.94
CA VAL A 290 -11.26 -18.17 -8.99
C VAL A 290 -11.12 -19.53 -9.69
N LEU A 291 -12.24 -20.18 -10.01
CA LEU A 291 -12.25 -21.41 -10.79
C LEU A 291 -11.92 -21.12 -12.27
N ASP A 292 -10.98 -21.88 -12.82
CA ASP A 292 -10.65 -21.86 -14.26
C ASP A 292 -11.64 -22.67 -15.11
N TYR A 293 -12.36 -23.60 -14.47
CA TYR A 293 -13.32 -24.49 -15.09
C TYR A 293 -14.54 -24.64 -14.19
N VAL A 294 -15.73 -24.56 -14.79
CA VAL A 294 -17.03 -24.75 -14.12
C VAL A 294 -17.82 -25.83 -14.84
N PRO A 295 -18.76 -26.51 -14.17
CA PRO A 295 -19.66 -27.47 -14.83
C PRO A 295 -20.34 -26.85 -16.05
N SER A 296 -20.36 -27.57 -17.17
CA SER A 296 -20.97 -27.09 -18.42
C SER A 296 -22.48 -26.96 -18.32
N GLU A 297 -23.12 -27.79 -17.50
CA GLU A 297 -24.56 -27.82 -17.27
C GLU A 297 -24.86 -27.87 -15.77
N PHE A 298 -25.89 -27.14 -15.34
CA PHE A 298 -26.44 -27.22 -13.99
C PHE A 298 -27.58 -28.23 -13.95
N ILE A 299 -27.48 -29.25 -13.09
CA ILE A 299 -28.52 -30.27 -12.94
C ILE A 299 -29.52 -29.82 -11.87
N ASP A 300 -30.72 -29.41 -12.29
CA ASP A 300 -31.76 -28.89 -11.38
C ASP A 300 -32.47 -29.97 -10.51
N LYS A 301 -31.80 -31.09 -10.25
CA LYS A 301 -32.22 -32.17 -9.34
C LYS A 301 -30.97 -32.82 -8.72
N LYS A 302 -31.05 -33.26 -7.46
CA LYS A 302 -29.98 -34.07 -6.85
C LYS A 302 -29.82 -35.37 -7.62
N VAL A 303 -28.63 -35.62 -8.16
CA VAL A 303 -28.34 -36.87 -8.88
C VAL A 303 -28.38 -38.03 -7.89
N ARG A 304 -29.24 -39.02 -8.15
CA ARG A 304 -29.41 -40.19 -7.27
C ARG A 304 -28.15 -41.04 -7.24
N SER A 305 -27.77 -41.52 -6.06
CA SER A 305 -26.68 -42.48 -5.87
C SER A 305 -27.03 -43.81 -6.54
N GLY A 306 -26.14 -44.36 -7.38
CA GLY A 306 -26.41 -45.67 -8.01
C GLY A 306 -25.54 -46.06 -9.20
N GLY A 307 -24.66 -45.18 -9.69
CA GLY A 307 -23.73 -45.47 -10.79
C GLY A 307 -22.66 -44.39 -10.96
N ASP A 308 -21.82 -44.55 -11.99
CA ASP A 308 -20.77 -43.59 -12.35
C ASP A 308 -21.37 -42.21 -12.62
N PHE A 309 -20.85 -41.19 -11.93
CA PHE A 309 -21.27 -39.81 -12.09
C PHE A 309 -20.19 -39.02 -12.82
N LYS A 310 -20.50 -38.60 -14.05
CA LYS A 310 -19.59 -37.82 -14.92
C LYS A 310 -20.07 -36.38 -15.00
N VAL A 311 -19.15 -35.45 -14.83
CA VAL A 311 -19.39 -34.00 -14.96
C VAL A 311 -18.46 -33.46 -16.04
N SER A 312 -19.03 -32.80 -17.04
CA SER A 312 -18.28 -32.09 -18.07
C SER A 312 -18.05 -30.64 -17.63
N PHE A 313 -16.89 -30.10 -17.96
CA PHE A 313 -16.48 -28.75 -17.57
C PHE A 313 -16.27 -27.86 -18.80
N LYS A 314 -16.62 -26.58 -18.65
CA LYS A 314 -16.29 -25.49 -19.58
C LYS A 314 -15.30 -24.54 -18.91
N LYS A 315 -14.45 -23.91 -19.73
CA LYS A 315 -13.50 -22.90 -19.26
C LYS A 315 -14.24 -21.60 -18.90
N THR A 316 -13.80 -20.94 -17.83
CA THR A 316 -14.32 -19.63 -17.41
C THR A 316 -13.56 -18.49 -18.08
N ASP A 317 -14.18 -17.31 -18.10
CA ASP A 317 -13.50 -16.09 -18.52
C ASP A 317 -12.43 -15.69 -17.50
N LYS A 318 -11.26 -15.28 -18.01
CA LYS A 318 -10.15 -14.83 -17.15
C LYS A 318 -10.46 -13.44 -16.63
N ILE A 319 -10.88 -13.34 -15.36
CA ILE A 319 -11.26 -12.08 -14.68
C ILE A 319 -10.25 -10.95 -14.93
N ILE A 320 -8.95 -11.19 -14.79
CA ILE A 320 -7.91 -10.17 -15.01
C ILE A 320 -7.97 -9.60 -16.44
N GLY A 321 -8.15 -10.46 -17.45
CA GLY A 321 -8.20 -10.05 -18.85
C GLY A 321 -9.50 -9.32 -19.20
N GLU A 322 -10.62 -9.75 -18.62
CA GLU A 322 -11.92 -9.09 -18.76
C GLU A 322 -11.95 -7.71 -18.10
N MET A 323 -11.46 -7.61 -16.86
CA MET A 323 -11.37 -6.34 -16.14
C MET A 323 -10.46 -5.35 -16.86
N ARG A 324 -9.33 -5.82 -17.42
CA ARG A 324 -8.47 -4.95 -18.25
C ARG A 324 -9.23 -4.36 -19.44
N ARG A 325 -9.98 -5.19 -20.18
CA ARG A 325 -10.81 -4.71 -21.29
C ARG A 325 -11.84 -3.68 -20.82
N GLU A 326 -12.44 -3.90 -19.66
CA GLU A 326 -13.44 -2.99 -19.11
C GLU A 326 -12.83 -1.63 -18.74
N ILE A 327 -11.68 -1.65 -18.07
CA ILE A 327 -10.92 -0.45 -17.70
C ILE A 327 -10.41 0.31 -18.94
N GLU A 328 -10.02 -0.40 -20.00
CA GLU A 328 -9.59 0.22 -21.26
C GLU A 328 -10.75 0.89 -22.00
N LYS A 329 -11.97 0.35 -21.90
CA LYS A 329 -13.19 0.96 -22.47
C LYS A 329 -13.66 2.18 -21.71
N SER A 330 -13.40 2.28 -20.41
CA SER A 330 -14.03 3.28 -19.53
C SER A 330 -13.56 4.73 -19.75
N GLY A 331 -12.84 5.03 -20.82
CA GLY A 331 -12.58 6.42 -21.26
C GLY A 331 -11.68 7.22 -20.32
N ASN A 332 -11.11 6.60 -19.29
CA ASN A 332 -10.15 7.24 -18.40
C ASN A 332 -9.03 7.83 -19.25
N ALA A 333 -8.93 9.15 -19.26
CA ALA A 333 -7.92 9.94 -19.95
C ALA A 333 -6.52 9.68 -19.35
N GLY A 334 -5.98 8.48 -19.60
CA GLY A 334 -4.60 8.10 -19.32
C GLY A 334 -4.32 7.39 -17.99
N LYS A 335 -5.27 7.26 -17.05
CA LYS A 335 -4.98 6.65 -15.72
C LYS A 335 -5.39 5.19 -15.65
N LYS A 336 -4.43 4.27 -15.81
CA LYS A 336 -4.61 2.84 -15.55
C LYS A 336 -4.54 2.57 -14.04
N PRO A 337 -5.47 1.79 -13.45
CA PRO A 337 -5.43 1.45 -12.03
C PRO A 337 -4.19 0.63 -11.70
N PHE A 338 -3.68 0.82 -10.49
CA PHE A 338 -2.58 0.05 -9.95
C PHE A 338 -3.03 -1.40 -9.70
N GLN A 339 -2.50 -2.34 -10.48
CA GLN A 339 -2.91 -3.74 -10.44
C GLN A 339 -1.99 -4.59 -9.56
N VAL A 340 -2.59 -5.34 -8.63
CA VAL A 340 -1.93 -6.36 -7.81
C VAL A 340 -2.54 -7.72 -8.13
N THR A 341 -1.71 -8.72 -8.42
CA THR A 341 -2.19 -10.08 -8.71
C THR A 341 -1.57 -11.11 -7.78
N PHE A 342 -2.28 -12.20 -7.54
CA PHE A 342 -1.79 -13.32 -6.74
C PHE A 342 -1.47 -14.52 -7.61
N LYS A 343 -0.43 -15.27 -7.24
CA LYS A 343 -0.01 -16.47 -7.97
C LYS A 343 0.44 -17.56 -7.01
N LEU A 344 -0.12 -18.75 -7.19
CA LEU A 344 0.28 -19.96 -6.48
C LEU A 344 0.98 -20.88 -7.49
N GLU A 345 2.17 -21.34 -7.14
CA GLU A 345 2.96 -22.31 -7.92
C GLU A 345 3.29 -23.53 -7.06
N SER A 346 3.67 -24.63 -7.71
CA SER A 346 4.08 -25.88 -7.04
C SER A 346 5.16 -26.60 -7.86
N GLY A 347 6.00 -27.40 -7.20
CA GLY A 347 6.94 -28.30 -7.85
C GLY A 347 8.00 -27.62 -8.73
N SER A 348 8.42 -26.40 -8.36
CA SER A 348 9.46 -25.64 -9.09
C SER A 348 10.65 -25.36 -8.19
N THR A 349 11.85 -25.32 -8.77
CA THR A 349 13.03 -24.76 -8.09
C THR A 349 12.86 -23.26 -7.83
N GLU A 350 13.66 -22.67 -6.94
CA GLU A 350 13.55 -21.23 -6.64
C GLU A 350 13.77 -20.35 -7.88
N SER A 351 14.76 -20.66 -8.72
CA SER A 351 15.05 -19.90 -9.94
C SER A 351 13.91 -20.01 -10.96
N GLU A 352 13.38 -21.21 -11.18
CA GLU A 352 12.22 -21.42 -12.07
C GLU A 352 10.98 -20.70 -11.55
N PHE A 353 10.77 -20.71 -10.23
CA PHE A 353 9.69 -19.98 -9.59
C PHE A 353 9.82 -18.48 -9.85
N LYS A 354 10.99 -17.88 -9.58
CA LYS A 354 11.25 -16.44 -9.82
C LYS A 354 10.97 -16.05 -11.27
N GLU A 355 11.46 -16.80 -12.26
CA GLU A 355 11.24 -16.50 -13.68
C GLU A 355 9.78 -16.63 -14.11
N LYS A 356 9.06 -17.66 -13.64
CA LYS A 356 7.63 -17.86 -13.95
C LYS A 356 6.78 -16.72 -13.40
N ILE A 357 6.97 -16.37 -12.13
CA ILE A 357 6.23 -15.29 -11.47
C ILE A 357 6.51 -13.96 -12.17
N TYR A 358 7.78 -13.73 -12.51
CA TYR A 358 8.18 -12.52 -13.20
C TYR A 358 7.57 -12.42 -14.62
N SER A 359 7.56 -13.51 -15.37
CA SER A 359 6.91 -13.58 -16.69
C SER A 359 5.40 -13.30 -16.59
N GLU A 360 4.74 -13.82 -15.55
CA GLU A 360 3.31 -13.59 -15.30
C GLU A 360 3.02 -12.13 -14.92
N LEU A 361 3.91 -11.48 -14.14
CA LEU A 361 3.84 -10.04 -13.83
C LEU A 361 3.77 -9.21 -15.13
N LEU A 362 4.67 -9.49 -16.08
CA LEU A 362 4.75 -8.76 -17.34
C LEU A 362 3.54 -8.99 -18.23
N LYS A 363 3.12 -10.24 -18.36
CA LYS A 363 1.93 -10.63 -19.13
C LYS A 363 0.65 -9.98 -18.58
N ASN A 364 0.55 -9.89 -17.25
CA ASN A 364 -0.60 -9.29 -16.59
C ASN A 364 -0.52 -7.77 -16.47
N HIS A 365 0.59 -7.14 -16.88
CA HIS A 365 0.86 -5.72 -16.65
C HIS A 365 0.64 -5.33 -15.18
N SER A 366 0.96 -6.24 -14.27
CA SER A 366 0.80 -6.04 -12.84
C SER A 366 1.91 -5.14 -12.32
N TYR A 367 1.58 -4.30 -11.35
CA TYR A 367 2.56 -3.50 -10.63
C TYR A 367 3.17 -4.26 -9.46
N LEU A 368 2.45 -5.25 -8.93
CA LEU A 368 2.93 -6.18 -7.91
C LEU A 368 2.34 -7.57 -8.17
N VAL A 369 3.14 -8.61 -7.93
CA VAL A 369 2.65 -9.98 -7.82
C VAL A 369 2.97 -10.52 -6.44
N VAL A 370 1.96 -10.98 -5.72
CA VAL A 370 2.17 -11.78 -4.50
C VAL A 370 2.20 -13.24 -4.91
N ALA A 371 3.31 -13.91 -4.68
CA ALA A 371 3.52 -15.27 -5.12
C ALA A 371 3.88 -16.21 -3.97
N ASN A 372 3.28 -17.40 -3.98
CA ASN A 372 3.52 -18.44 -2.99
C ASN A 372 3.86 -19.75 -3.69
N LEU A 373 4.74 -20.53 -3.05
CA LEU A 373 4.90 -21.95 -3.34
C LEU A 373 3.94 -22.74 -2.45
N LEU A 374 3.16 -23.65 -3.03
CA LEU A 374 2.16 -24.43 -2.31
C LEU A 374 2.79 -25.25 -1.16
N GLU A 375 4.02 -25.69 -1.34
CA GLU A 375 4.80 -26.43 -0.34
C GLU A 375 5.08 -25.60 0.93
N ASN A 376 5.06 -24.27 0.80
CA ASN A 376 5.31 -23.34 1.90
C ASN A 376 4.02 -22.71 2.46
N VAL A 377 2.85 -23.26 2.09
CA VAL A 377 1.54 -22.82 2.56
C VAL A 377 0.96 -23.89 3.48
N SER A 378 1.04 -23.65 4.78
CA SER A 378 0.42 -24.46 5.83
C SER A 378 -0.49 -23.60 6.72
N HIS A 379 -1.07 -24.22 7.75
CA HIS A 379 -1.80 -23.47 8.78
C HIS A 379 -0.88 -22.61 9.66
N GLU A 380 0.40 -22.98 9.78
CA GLU A 380 1.38 -22.34 10.69
C GLU A 380 2.38 -21.42 9.97
N SER A 381 2.60 -21.62 8.66
CA SER A 381 3.48 -20.81 7.83
C SER A 381 2.79 -20.46 6.52
N HIS A 382 2.93 -19.21 6.08
CA HIS A 382 2.37 -18.77 4.81
C HIS A 382 3.42 -17.95 4.07
N LYS A 383 4.49 -18.62 3.62
CA LYS A 383 5.59 -17.93 2.96
C LYS A 383 5.18 -17.42 1.59
N ALA A 384 5.35 -16.12 1.34
CA ALA A 384 5.16 -15.50 0.04
C ALA A 384 6.33 -14.59 -0.31
N THR A 385 6.48 -14.33 -1.60
CA THR A 385 7.30 -13.23 -2.11
C THR A 385 6.41 -12.19 -2.78
N ILE A 386 6.75 -10.92 -2.61
CA ILE A 386 6.20 -9.82 -3.40
C ILE A 386 7.21 -9.45 -4.47
N VAL A 387 6.78 -9.53 -5.72
CA VAL A 387 7.60 -9.29 -6.91
C VAL A 387 7.22 -7.98 -7.57
N THR A 388 8.21 -7.20 -7.96
CA THR A 388 8.05 -5.90 -8.62
C THR A 388 8.52 -5.92 -10.09
N PRO A 389 8.11 -4.95 -10.92
CA PRO A 389 8.55 -4.85 -12.32
C PRO A 389 10.07 -4.77 -12.46
N GLU A 390 10.75 -4.18 -11.48
CA GLU A 390 12.21 -4.03 -11.41
C GLU A 390 12.96 -5.33 -11.05
N ARG A 391 12.28 -6.48 -11.06
CA ARG A 391 12.80 -7.78 -10.60
C ARG A 391 13.22 -7.80 -9.12
N GLY A 392 12.55 -6.98 -8.31
CA GLY A 392 12.67 -7.01 -6.85
C GLY A 392 11.88 -8.15 -6.23
N PHE A 393 12.45 -8.85 -5.25
CA PHE A 393 11.80 -9.94 -4.51
C PHE A 393 11.86 -9.67 -3.00
N SER A 394 10.70 -9.57 -2.34
CA SER A 394 10.60 -9.38 -0.89
C SER A 394 9.87 -10.55 -0.25
N TRP A 395 10.54 -11.29 0.64
CA TRP A 395 9.99 -12.49 1.28
C TRP A 395 9.34 -12.18 2.63
N TYR A 396 8.22 -12.84 2.90
CA TYR A 396 7.43 -12.71 4.12
C TYR A 396 6.98 -14.10 4.57
N GLU A 397 6.87 -14.35 5.87
CA GLU A 397 6.64 -15.69 6.43
C GLU A 397 5.20 -15.89 6.91
N THR A 398 4.48 -14.80 7.22
CA THR A 398 3.10 -14.85 7.71
C THR A 398 2.13 -14.02 6.88
N LYS A 399 0.84 -14.34 6.92
CA LYS A 399 -0.22 -13.54 6.24
C LYS A 399 -0.20 -12.08 6.66
N LYS A 400 0.09 -11.80 7.94
CA LYS A 400 0.15 -10.44 8.49
C LYS A 400 1.32 -9.66 7.90
N GLU A 401 2.49 -10.29 7.82
CA GLU A 401 3.68 -9.71 7.18
C GLU A 401 3.46 -9.46 5.69
N ILE A 402 2.81 -10.40 4.99
CA ILE A 402 2.45 -10.23 3.57
C ILE A 402 1.53 -9.03 3.38
N VAL A 403 0.50 -8.89 4.21
CA VAL A 403 -0.42 -7.75 4.15
C VAL A 403 0.33 -6.45 4.40
N SER A 404 1.13 -6.37 5.47
CA SER A 404 1.93 -5.18 5.78
C SER A 404 2.87 -4.83 4.63
N GLY A 405 3.66 -5.79 4.14
CA GLY A 405 4.61 -5.58 3.05
C GLY A 405 3.94 -5.18 1.75
N LEU A 406 2.78 -5.77 1.42
CA LEU A 406 2.01 -5.39 0.24
C LEU A 406 1.50 -3.95 0.36
N VAL A 407 0.97 -3.55 1.51
CA VAL A 407 0.50 -2.19 1.76
C VAL A 407 1.66 -1.19 1.71
N ASP A 408 2.82 -1.52 2.27
CA ASP A 408 4.03 -0.69 2.18
C ASP A 408 4.46 -0.49 0.71
N HIS A 409 4.47 -1.58 -0.07
CA HIS A 409 4.72 -1.48 -1.51
C HIS A 409 3.66 -0.64 -2.23
N MET A 410 2.38 -0.72 -1.84
CA MET A 410 1.35 0.14 -2.44
C MET A 410 1.54 1.61 -2.08
N GLU A 411 1.86 1.94 -0.82
CA GLU A 411 2.14 3.32 -0.38
C GLU A 411 3.30 3.95 -1.15
N LEU A 412 4.33 3.17 -1.47
CA LEU A 412 5.49 3.64 -2.23
C LEU A 412 5.22 3.80 -3.72
N ARG A 413 4.21 3.14 -4.29
CA ARG A 413 4.12 2.93 -5.75
C ARG A 413 2.84 3.45 -6.39
N LEU A 414 1.72 3.43 -5.67
CA LEU A 414 0.43 3.90 -6.16
C LEU A 414 0.35 5.43 -6.37
N PRO A 415 0.88 6.30 -5.48
CA PRO A 415 0.76 7.75 -5.63
C PRO A 415 1.82 8.38 -6.54
N VAL A 416 2.67 7.57 -7.18
CA VAL A 416 3.88 8.01 -7.89
C VAL A 416 3.55 8.71 -9.20
N ILE A 417 4.20 9.84 -9.42
CA ILE A 417 4.19 10.58 -10.70
C ILE A 417 5.46 10.24 -11.47
N LYS A 418 5.32 9.86 -12.74
CA LYS A 418 6.44 9.65 -13.66
C LYS A 418 6.59 10.84 -14.59
N TYR A 419 7.83 11.23 -14.87
CA TYR A 419 8.10 12.35 -15.77
C TYR A 419 7.68 12.02 -17.20
N GLU A 420 7.09 13.00 -17.87
CA GLU A 420 6.73 12.91 -19.27
C GLU A 420 8.02 12.95 -20.12
N ARG A 421 8.13 12.07 -21.12
CA ARG A 421 9.25 12.09 -22.05
C ARG A 421 8.84 12.88 -23.29
N VAL A 422 9.49 14.00 -23.52
CA VAL A 422 9.18 14.91 -24.63
C VAL A 422 10.29 14.83 -25.67
N LYS A 423 9.94 14.37 -26.88
CA LYS A 423 10.88 14.34 -27.99
C LYS A 423 11.09 15.77 -28.52
N VAL A 424 12.34 16.17 -28.68
CA VAL A 424 12.76 17.46 -29.23
C VAL A 424 13.55 17.27 -30.54
N ASN A 425 13.57 18.30 -31.39
CA ASN A 425 14.36 18.33 -32.62
C ASN A 425 15.55 19.28 -32.44
N SER A 426 16.75 18.80 -32.74
CA SER A 426 18.05 19.44 -32.44
C SER A 426 18.46 20.64 -33.31
N GLN A 427 17.50 21.39 -33.83
CA GLN A 427 17.77 22.76 -34.27
C GLN A 427 17.72 23.77 -33.11
N GLU A 428 17.22 23.37 -31.94
CA GLU A 428 16.98 24.25 -30.78
C GLU A 428 18.11 24.25 -29.72
N PHE A 429 19.11 23.36 -29.81
CA PHE A 429 20.23 23.29 -28.86
C PHE A 429 21.53 23.81 -29.49
N GLU A 430 22.34 24.54 -28.72
CA GLU A 430 23.63 25.10 -29.17
C GLU A 430 24.63 24.02 -29.65
N SER A 431 24.36 22.75 -29.33
CA SER A 431 25.30 21.65 -29.41
C SER A 431 25.23 20.83 -30.72
N GLY A 432 24.26 21.11 -31.61
CA GLY A 432 24.13 20.52 -32.97
C GLY A 432 23.38 19.18 -33.03
N SER A 433 22.96 18.73 -34.23
CA SER A 433 22.02 17.62 -34.39
C SER A 433 22.54 16.22 -34.04
N LEU A 434 21.70 15.36 -33.45
CA LEU A 434 21.98 13.94 -33.27
C LEU A 434 22.05 13.24 -34.62
N ASN A 435 23.26 12.91 -35.07
CA ASN A 435 23.49 12.16 -36.31
C ASN A 435 24.41 10.96 -36.04
N ASN A 436 24.51 10.04 -37.00
CA ASN A 436 25.33 8.84 -36.84
C ASN A 436 26.81 9.18 -36.65
N GLU A 437 27.31 10.24 -37.30
CA GLU A 437 28.71 10.67 -37.15
C GLU A 437 29.04 11.08 -35.70
N PHE A 438 28.12 11.76 -35.02
CA PHE A 438 28.25 12.09 -33.61
C PHE A 438 28.15 10.86 -32.70
N LEU A 439 27.25 9.91 -33.03
CA LEU A 439 26.99 8.73 -32.19
C LEU A 439 28.07 7.65 -32.32
N GLU A 440 28.72 7.51 -33.47
CA GLU A 440 29.63 6.41 -33.80
C GLU A 440 30.76 6.21 -32.76
N PRO A 441 31.47 7.28 -32.30
CA PRO A 441 32.54 7.12 -31.32
C PRO A 441 32.04 6.58 -29.98
N TYR A 442 30.85 7.00 -29.55
CA TYR A 442 30.24 6.57 -28.31
C TYR A 442 29.62 5.18 -28.43
N PHE A 443 29.03 4.85 -29.58
CA PHE A 443 28.39 3.55 -29.82
C PHE A 443 29.34 2.38 -29.56
N LYS A 444 30.62 2.50 -29.98
CA LYS A 444 31.64 1.48 -29.70
C LYS A 444 31.81 1.21 -28.21
N PHE A 445 31.83 2.25 -27.38
CA PHE A 445 31.92 2.13 -25.93
C PHE A 445 30.69 1.44 -25.33
N PHE A 446 29.49 1.90 -25.69
CA PHE A 446 28.24 1.30 -25.21
C PHE A 446 28.15 -0.19 -25.57
N LYS A 447 28.58 -0.57 -26.78
CA LYS A 447 28.63 -1.96 -27.23
C LYS A 447 29.59 -2.81 -26.37
N GLN A 448 30.81 -2.32 -26.14
CA GLN A 448 31.81 -3.03 -25.32
C GLN A 448 31.35 -3.22 -23.87
N ILE A 449 30.77 -2.19 -23.24
CA ILE A 449 30.18 -2.32 -21.90
C ILE A 449 29.04 -3.34 -21.91
N GLY A 450 28.15 -3.25 -22.88
CA GLY A 450 27.02 -4.17 -22.98
C GLY A 450 27.44 -5.62 -23.09
N GLU A 451 28.45 -5.92 -23.92
CA GLU A 451 29.06 -7.24 -24.05
C GLU A 451 29.72 -7.71 -22.74
N TYR A 452 30.43 -6.80 -22.05
CA TYR A 452 31.05 -7.11 -20.76
C TYR A 452 30.02 -7.46 -19.69
N LEU A 453 29.03 -6.58 -19.46
CA LEU A 453 27.97 -6.80 -18.48
C LEU A 453 27.19 -8.09 -18.77
N ASN A 454 26.96 -8.39 -20.05
CA ASN A 454 26.31 -9.63 -20.47
C ASN A 454 27.17 -10.86 -20.12
N SER A 455 28.49 -10.80 -20.35
CA SER A 455 29.40 -11.91 -20.00
C SER A 455 29.50 -12.14 -18.50
N ARG A 456 29.23 -11.12 -17.68
CA ARG A 456 29.12 -11.21 -16.22
C ARG A 456 27.75 -11.66 -15.71
N GLY A 457 26.74 -11.71 -16.57
CA GLY A 457 25.38 -12.11 -16.18
C GLY A 457 24.58 -11.05 -15.40
N VAL A 458 25.09 -9.82 -15.30
CA VAL A 458 24.51 -8.75 -14.45
C VAL A 458 23.48 -7.85 -15.19
N ILE A 459 23.08 -8.24 -16.40
CA ILE A 459 22.02 -7.58 -17.19
C ILE A 459 21.05 -8.64 -17.74
N PRO A 460 20.26 -9.31 -16.88
CA PRO A 460 19.42 -10.43 -17.28
C PRO A 460 18.38 -10.03 -18.35
N LYS A 461 17.93 -10.98 -19.17
CA LYS A 461 16.97 -10.72 -20.25
C LYS A 461 15.62 -10.21 -19.70
N TYR A 462 14.98 -9.35 -20.49
CA TYR A 462 13.67 -8.75 -20.25
C TYR A 462 12.89 -8.67 -21.55
N GLY A 463 11.96 -9.60 -21.79
CA GLY A 463 11.28 -9.69 -23.08
C GLY A 463 12.30 -9.81 -24.22
N SER A 464 12.31 -8.84 -25.14
CA SER A 464 13.28 -8.73 -26.23
C SER A 464 14.55 -7.92 -25.88
N GLY A 465 14.63 -7.33 -24.69
CA GLY A 465 15.76 -6.50 -24.22
C GLY A 465 16.47 -7.10 -23.02
N THR A 466 17.24 -6.28 -22.29
CA THR A 466 17.86 -6.67 -21.02
C THR A 466 17.61 -5.66 -19.90
N TYR A 467 17.66 -6.16 -18.66
CA TYR A 467 18.31 -5.62 -17.47
C TYR A 467 18.96 -4.24 -17.51
N GLY A 468 18.74 -3.36 -16.53
CA GLY A 468 19.66 -2.25 -16.26
C GLY A 468 19.72 -1.17 -17.35
N ASN A 469 20.71 -0.29 -17.28
CA ASN A 469 20.97 0.70 -18.32
C ASN A 469 22.41 1.25 -18.20
N VAL A 470 22.84 1.98 -19.22
CA VAL A 470 24.15 2.64 -19.27
C VAL A 470 23.90 4.05 -19.79
N SER A 471 24.59 5.03 -19.20
CA SER A 471 24.66 6.39 -19.71
C SER A 471 26.07 6.96 -19.69
N MET A 472 26.32 7.93 -20.55
CA MET A 472 27.57 8.68 -20.60
C MET A 472 27.32 10.16 -20.87
N ARG A 473 27.95 11.02 -20.09
CA ARG A 473 27.89 12.47 -20.28
C ARG A 473 28.53 12.86 -21.61
N VAL A 474 27.82 13.68 -22.40
CA VAL A 474 28.33 14.22 -23.66
C VAL A 474 27.82 15.64 -23.85
N ARG A 475 28.69 16.54 -24.35
CA ARG A 475 28.34 17.96 -24.56
C ARG A 475 27.71 18.56 -23.28
N ASP A 476 26.54 19.15 -23.41
CA ASP A 476 25.64 19.75 -22.42
C ASP A 476 24.62 18.77 -21.80
N GLY A 477 24.59 17.51 -22.25
CA GLY A 477 23.65 16.49 -21.77
C GLY A 477 24.30 15.12 -21.57
N PHE A 478 23.57 14.06 -21.88
CA PHE A 478 24.12 12.70 -21.83
C PHE A 478 23.44 11.74 -22.83
N LEU A 479 24.17 10.73 -23.26
CA LEU A 479 23.63 9.58 -23.99
C LEU A 479 23.21 8.51 -22.99
N ILE A 480 22.07 7.88 -23.23
CA ILE A 480 21.59 6.73 -22.44
C ILE A 480 21.06 5.65 -23.36
N THR A 481 21.19 4.40 -22.94
CA THR A 481 20.54 3.29 -23.66
C THR A 481 19.02 3.43 -23.63
N ALA A 482 18.38 3.11 -24.76
CA ALA A 482 16.94 3.18 -24.92
C ALA A 482 16.22 2.24 -23.95
N LYS A 483 14.99 2.62 -23.59
CA LYS A 483 14.11 1.75 -22.80
C LYS A 483 13.93 0.40 -23.51
N GLN A 484 14.20 -0.68 -22.78
CA GLN A 484 14.14 -2.07 -23.28
C GLN A 484 15.16 -2.42 -24.38
N ALA A 485 16.24 -1.64 -24.53
CA ALA A 485 17.35 -2.03 -25.39
C ALA A 485 17.98 -3.35 -24.90
N ASP A 486 18.42 -4.17 -25.84
CA ASP A 486 19.22 -5.36 -25.57
C ASP A 486 20.70 -4.96 -25.52
N LYS A 487 21.25 -4.81 -24.31
CA LYS A 487 22.65 -4.37 -24.15
C LYS A 487 23.64 -5.41 -24.68
N SER A 488 23.23 -6.67 -24.84
CA SER A 488 24.06 -7.70 -25.46
C SER A 488 24.15 -7.57 -26.98
N ASN A 489 23.27 -6.76 -27.60
CA ASN A 489 23.18 -6.59 -29.04
C ASN A 489 22.67 -5.17 -29.39
N LEU A 490 23.42 -4.15 -28.98
CA LEU A 490 23.05 -2.75 -29.22
C LEU A 490 23.20 -2.37 -30.69
N SER A 491 22.27 -1.54 -31.17
CA SER A 491 22.38 -0.78 -32.42
C SER A 491 22.64 0.70 -32.12
N ILE A 492 23.15 1.46 -33.09
CA ILE A 492 23.37 2.90 -32.91
C ILE A 492 22.09 3.66 -32.54
N GLY A 493 20.94 3.20 -33.03
CA GLY A 493 19.63 3.75 -32.69
C GLY A 493 19.16 3.42 -31.27
N ASP A 494 19.89 2.61 -30.51
CA ASP A 494 19.64 2.40 -29.07
C ASP A 494 20.27 3.48 -28.19
N LEU A 495 21.07 4.39 -28.76
CA LEU A 495 21.62 5.54 -28.03
C LEU A 495 20.66 6.71 -28.16
N ILE A 496 20.18 7.18 -27.02
CA ILE A 496 19.22 8.28 -26.91
C ILE A 496 19.92 9.45 -26.23
N TYR A 497 19.86 10.63 -26.83
CA TYR A 497 20.40 11.84 -26.22
C TYR A 497 19.35 12.47 -25.32
N VAL A 498 19.66 12.64 -24.05
CA VAL A 498 18.85 13.38 -23.08
C VAL A 498 19.47 14.75 -22.94
N ALA A 499 18.73 15.76 -23.38
CA ALA A 499 19.19 17.14 -23.43
C ALA A 499 18.98 17.84 -22.08
N ASP A 500 17.80 17.65 -21.49
CA ASP A 500 17.43 18.33 -20.25
C ASP A 500 16.36 17.55 -19.46
N VAL A 501 16.31 17.82 -18.16
CA VAL A 501 15.29 17.31 -17.24
C VAL A 501 14.76 18.48 -16.41
N ASP A 502 13.52 18.88 -16.67
CA ASP A 502 12.87 19.96 -15.94
C ASP A 502 11.99 19.40 -14.82
N ASP A 503 12.45 19.57 -13.59
CA ASP A 503 11.74 19.18 -12.38
C ASP A 503 10.41 19.96 -12.18
N LYS A 504 10.31 21.20 -12.68
CA LYS A 504 9.09 22.02 -12.50
C LYS A 504 7.96 21.53 -13.39
N SER A 505 8.25 21.24 -14.65
CA SER A 505 7.26 20.70 -15.59
C SER A 505 7.19 19.17 -15.60
N GLN A 506 8.07 18.49 -14.84
CA GLN A 506 8.17 17.03 -14.76
C GLN A 506 8.41 16.40 -16.13
N LYS A 507 9.32 16.98 -16.91
CA LYS A 507 9.62 16.59 -18.30
C LYS A 507 11.07 16.17 -18.47
N ILE A 508 11.28 15.14 -19.30
CA ILE A 508 12.58 14.70 -19.79
C ILE A 508 12.61 15.00 -21.28
N PHE A 509 13.45 15.95 -21.69
CA PHE A 509 13.63 16.35 -23.08
C PHE A 509 14.71 15.50 -23.72
N TYR A 510 14.37 14.83 -24.84
CA TYR A 510 15.28 13.87 -25.47
C TYR A 510 15.18 13.88 -26.99
N GLU A 511 16.24 13.41 -27.64
CA GLU A 511 16.32 13.20 -29.08
C GLU A 511 16.62 11.74 -29.41
N SER A 512 16.04 11.23 -30.50
CA SER A 512 16.21 9.85 -30.97
C SER A 512 16.08 9.75 -32.49
N ASN A 513 16.97 8.95 -33.10
CA ASN A 513 17.04 8.70 -34.55
C ASN A 513 16.03 7.66 -35.07
N ASN A 514 15.39 6.88 -34.18
CA ASN A 514 14.47 5.79 -34.58
C ASN A 514 13.17 5.77 -33.76
N GLY A 515 12.85 6.86 -33.07
CA GLY A 515 11.63 6.98 -32.28
C GLY A 515 11.65 6.21 -30.96
N LYS A 516 12.74 5.51 -30.62
CA LYS A 516 12.93 4.94 -29.28
C LYS A 516 12.98 6.06 -28.23
N VAL A 517 12.65 5.69 -27.00
CA VAL A 517 12.60 6.61 -25.85
C VAL A 517 13.73 6.28 -24.88
N PRO A 518 14.21 7.25 -24.08
CA PRO A 518 15.27 7.00 -23.12
C PRO A 518 14.81 6.02 -22.02
N SER A 519 15.77 5.40 -21.33
CA SER A 519 15.53 4.53 -20.17
C SER A 519 14.51 5.14 -19.19
N SER A 520 13.82 4.27 -18.44
CA SER A 520 12.95 4.75 -17.37
C SER A 520 13.70 5.51 -16.29
N GLU A 521 15.01 5.33 -16.19
CA GLU A 521 15.84 5.91 -15.14
C GLU A 521 16.65 7.13 -15.60
N ALA A 522 16.35 7.67 -16.78
CA ALA A 522 17.01 8.88 -17.28
C ALA A 522 16.99 10.04 -16.25
N LEU A 523 15.89 10.18 -15.49
CA LEU A 523 15.79 11.15 -14.38
C LEU A 523 16.89 10.94 -13.32
N MET A 524 17.06 9.69 -12.85
CA MET A 524 18.07 9.37 -11.84
C MET A 524 19.48 9.68 -12.35
N HIS A 525 19.76 9.33 -13.61
CA HIS A 525 21.07 9.58 -14.22
C HIS A 525 21.35 11.07 -14.39
N ALA A 526 20.36 11.85 -14.83
CA ALA A 526 20.46 13.31 -14.94
C ALA A 526 20.81 13.94 -13.58
N LYS A 527 20.09 13.56 -12.52
CA LYS A 527 20.32 14.05 -11.17
C LYS A 527 21.69 13.66 -10.62
N LEU A 528 22.12 12.42 -10.86
CA LEU A 528 23.47 11.97 -10.49
C LEU A 528 24.53 12.82 -11.19
N TYR A 529 24.40 13.06 -12.50
CA TYR A 529 25.31 13.91 -13.25
C TYR A 529 25.33 15.36 -12.78
N GLU A 530 24.20 15.93 -12.38
CA GLU A 530 24.15 17.27 -11.79
C GLU A 530 24.91 17.32 -10.46
N SER A 531 24.71 16.32 -9.59
CA SER A 531 25.33 16.26 -8.27
C SER A 531 26.82 15.88 -8.27
N ARG A 532 27.29 15.19 -9.32
CA ARG A 532 28.64 14.63 -9.42
C ARG A 532 29.31 15.01 -10.75
N PRO A 533 29.90 16.22 -10.84
CA PRO A 533 30.58 16.68 -12.05
C PRO A 533 31.81 15.84 -12.45
N ASP A 534 32.40 15.12 -11.50
CA ASP A 534 33.53 14.20 -11.68
C ASP A 534 33.14 12.90 -12.40
N ILE A 535 31.85 12.54 -12.39
CA ILE A 535 31.35 11.30 -12.98
C ILE A 535 31.01 11.51 -14.46
N GLY A 536 31.58 10.63 -15.29
CA GLY A 536 31.40 10.62 -16.75
C GLY A 536 30.41 9.55 -17.21
N VAL A 537 30.32 8.43 -16.50
CA VAL A 537 29.51 7.27 -16.90
C VAL A 537 28.73 6.75 -15.70
N VAL A 538 27.47 6.39 -15.93
CA VAL A 538 26.62 5.74 -14.91
C VAL A 538 26.14 4.42 -15.49
N VAL A 539 26.33 3.34 -14.75
CA VAL A 539 25.91 1.99 -15.12
C VAL A 539 24.93 1.48 -14.09
N HIS A 540 23.77 0.99 -14.53
CA HIS A 540 22.82 0.27 -13.69
C HIS A 540 22.77 -1.19 -14.13
N THR A 541 22.98 -2.10 -13.18
CA THR A 541 22.96 -3.56 -13.36
C THR A 541 21.96 -4.23 -12.42
N HIS A 542 21.68 -5.51 -12.67
CA HIS A 542 20.91 -6.38 -11.77
C HIS A 542 21.69 -7.66 -11.55
N ASP A 543 22.43 -7.70 -10.44
CA ASP A 543 23.10 -8.89 -9.95
C ASP A 543 22.40 -9.42 -8.69
N ASP A 544 21.69 -10.55 -8.83
CA ASP A 544 20.95 -11.19 -7.74
C ASP A 544 21.88 -11.72 -6.62
N GLU A 545 23.17 -11.92 -6.87
CA GLU A 545 24.15 -12.35 -5.85
C GLU A 545 24.64 -11.20 -4.97
N ILE A 546 24.40 -9.95 -5.39
CA ILE A 546 24.86 -8.75 -4.68
C ILE A 546 23.71 -8.06 -3.95
N ILE A 547 22.49 -8.06 -4.51
CA ILE A 547 21.31 -7.42 -3.89
C ILE A 547 21.08 -7.98 -2.48
N GLY A 548 20.96 -7.10 -1.49
CA GLY A 548 20.67 -7.46 -0.10
C GLY A 548 21.84 -8.05 0.68
N THR A 549 23.05 -8.11 0.11
CA THR A 549 24.24 -8.64 0.81
C THR A 549 24.89 -7.64 1.76
N GLY A 550 24.54 -6.35 1.67
CA GLY A 550 25.15 -5.29 2.48
C GLY A 550 26.59 -4.95 2.07
N LYS A 551 27.06 -5.43 0.91
CA LYS A 551 28.42 -5.17 0.40
C LYS A 551 28.64 -3.73 -0.06
N MET A 552 27.58 -2.96 -0.30
CA MET A 552 27.64 -1.56 -0.70
C MET A 552 26.55 -0.74 0.00
N PRO A 553 26.71 0.59 0.11
CA PRO A 553 25.67 1.45 0.64
C PRO A 553 24.37 1.25 -0.14
N ALA A 554 23.25 1.10 0.57
CA ALA A 554 21.96 0.78 -0.03
C ALA A 554 20.90 1.83 0.30
N THR A 555 20.03 2.08 -0.67
CA THR A 555 18.79 2.83 -0.45
C THR A 555 17.92 2.12 0.60
N LYS A 556 17.19 2.89 1.41
CA LYS A 556 16.37 2.37 2.51
C LYS A 556 15.08 1.71 1.98
N ASN A 557 14.50 2.28 0.92
CA ASN A 557 13.20 1.89 0.38
C ASN A 557 13.28 1.41 -1.08
N ALA A 558 12.34 0.54 -1.48
CA ALA A 558 12.26 -0.03 -2.82
C ALA A 558 11.35 0.78 -3.77
N TYR A 559 11.73 2.04 -4.03
CA TYR A 559 10.98 2.94 -4.91
C TYR A 559 10.96 2.46 -6.37
N PRO A 560 9.89 2.76 -7.14
CA PRO A 560 9.83 2.43 -8.57
C PRO A 560 10.90 3.13 -9.40
N CYS A 561 11.22 2.53 -10.54
CA CYS A 561 12.08 3.15 -11.54
C CYS A 561 11.47 4.42 -12.15
N GLY A 562 12.32 5.41 -12.39
CA GLY A 562 11.95 6.68 -13.02
C GLY A 562 11.16 7.65 -12.15
N THR A 563 11.40 7.60 -10.84
CA THR A 563 10.72 8.43 -9.86
C THR A 563 11.68 9.45 -9.26
N VAL A 564 11.13 10.57 -8.76
CA VAL A 564 11.93 11.55 -8.04
C VAL A 564 12.40 10.97 -6.70
N GLU A 565 11.59 10.13 -6.07
CA GLU A 565 11.89 9.51 -4.79
C GLU A 565 13.15 8.65 -4.84
N ILE A 566 13.28 7.74 -5.82
CA ILE A 566 14.51 6.94 -5.95
C ILE A 566 15.71 7.82 -6.27
N SER A 567 15.52 8.86 -7.08
CA SER A 567 16.57 9.78 -7.48
C SER A 567 17.08 10.60 -6.28
N ASN A 568 16.18 11.06 -5.41
CA ASN A 568 16.54 11.77 -4.19
C ASN A 568 17.20 10.84 -3.16
N GLU A 569 16.75 9.59 -3.07
CA GLU A 569 17.32 8.62 -2.14
C GLU A 569 18.75 8.22 -2.52
N ILE A 570 19.01 7.97 -3.81
CA ILE A 570 20.37 7.70 -4.28
C ILE A 570 21.27 8.93 -4.12
N LEU A 571 20.78 10.14 -4.40
CA LEU A 571 21.53 11.38 -4.19
C LEU A 571 21.94 11.56 -2.72
N LYS A 572 20.99 11.31 -1.80
CA LYS A 572 21.28 11.34 -0.37
C LYS A 572 22.37 10.33 -0.02
N LEU A 573 22.24 9.09 -0.51
CA LEU A 573 23.19 8.01 -0.24
C LEU A 573 24.60 8.32 -0.78
N VAL A 574 24.68 8.91 -1.99
CA VAL A 574 25.94 9.41 -2.59
C VAL A 574 26.55 10.52 -1.75
N SER A 575 25.73 11.46 -1.24
CA SER A 575 26.22 12.55 -0.39
C SER A 575 26.75 12.07 0.96
N GLU A 576 26.16 11.00 1.51
CA GLU A 576 26.59 10.37 2.76
C GLU A 576 27.84 9.49 2.56
N ASN A 577 28.14 9.08 1.32
CA ASN A 577 29.26 8.19 0.97
C ASN A 577 30.04 8.70 -0.26
N PRO A 578 30.72 9.87 -0.16
CA PRO A 578 31.33 10.55 -1.31
C PRO A 578 32.44 9.73 -2.01
N ASP A 579 33.13 8.87 -1.25
CA ASP A 579 34.20 8.02 -1.77
C ASP A 579 33.67 6.76 -2.47
N SER A 580 32.41 6.37 -2.21
CA SER A 580 31.83 5.21 -2.87
C SER A 580 31.56 5.49 -4.35
N ARG A 581 31.69 4.44 -5.15
CA ARG A 581 31.40 4.42 -6.58
C ARG A 581 30.35 3.37 -6.94
N ALA A 582 29.87 2.59 -5.97
CA ALA A 582 28.85 1.56 -6.15
C ALA A 582 27.77 1.70 -5.06
N PHE A 583 26.52 1.56 -5.47
CA PHE A 583 25.36 1.77 -4.62
C PHE A 583 24.26 0.77 -4.96
N GLU A 584 23.58 0.25 -3.95
CA GLU A 584 22.47 -0.66 -4.12
C GLU A 584 21.13 0.09 -4.12
N LEU A 585 20.33 -0.13 -5.15
CA LEU A 585 18.92 0.23 -5.19
C LEU A 585 18.13 -0.96 -4.65
N LYS A 586 17.54 -0.82 -3.45
CA LYS A 586 16.87 -1.90 -2.74
C LYS A 586 15.78 -2.51 -3.63
N ASN A 587 15.90 -3.81 -3.90
CA ASN A 587 15.00 -4.55 -4.79
C ASN A 587 14.91 -3.98 -6.23
N HIS A 588 15.96 -3.30 -6.68
CA HIS A 588 16.02 -2.60 -7.97
C HIS A 588 17.46 -2.49 -8.51
N GLY A 589 18.35 -3.44 -8.20
CA GLY A 589 19.68 -3.51 -8.83
C GLY A 589 20.76 -2.63 -8.18
N GLN A 590 21.84 -2.40 -8.93
CA GLN A 590 23.03 -1.66 -8.48
C GLN A 590 23.42 -0.55 -9.46
N VAL A 591 23.79 0.62 -8.92
CA VAL A 591 24.28 1.75 -9.69
C VAL A 591 25.76 1.95 -9.43
N PHE A 592 26.53 2.01 -10.52
CA PHE A 592 27.97 2.28 -10.53
C PHE A 592 28.22 3.66 -11.16
N LEU A 593 29.04 4.45 -10.49
CA LEU A 593 29.48 5.78 -10.91
C LEU A 593 30.94 5.68 -11.34
N LEU A 594 31.22 5.92 -12.63
CA LEU A 594 32.57 5.80 -13.18
C LEU A 594 33.07 7.16 -13.65
N GLU A 595 34.38 7.39 -13.47
CA GLU A 595 35.08 8.56 -13.99
C GLU A 595 35.16 8.50 -15.53
N LYS A 596 35.75 9.53 -16.17
CA LYS A 596 35.85 9.61 -17.64
C LYS A 596 36.65 8.43 -18.23
N LEU A 597 36.48 8.23 -19.54
CA LEU A 597 36.97 7.10 -20.36
C LEU A 597 38.45 6.68 -20.23
N ASP A 598 39.32 7.48 -19.62
CA ASP A 598 40.74 7.15 -19.48
C ASP A 598 40.90 6.00 -18.47
N GLY A 599 41.31 4.82 -18.95
CA GLY A 599 41.52 3.63 -18.10
C GLY A 599 40.39 2.59 -18.07
N PHE A 600 39.40 2.67 -18.98
CA PHE A 600 38.32 1.67 -19.04
C PHE A 600 38.82 0.22 -19.25
N GLU A 601 39.92 0.03 -19.98
CA GLU A 601 40.57 -1.28 -20.14
C GLU A 601 41.10 -1.83 -18.79
N GLU A 602 41.57 -0.95 -17.90
CA GLU A 602 41.99 -1.31 -16.53
C GLU A 602 40.79 -1.61 -15.63
N LEU A 603 39.64 -0.94 -15.85
CA LEU A 603 38.40 -1.18 -15.12
C LEU A 603 37.78 -2.54 -15.46
N LEU A 604 37.84 -2.95 -16.74
CA LEU A 604 37.47 -4.29 -17.20
C LEU A 604 38.41 -5.38 -16.66
N ALA A 605 39.69 -5.05 -16.48
CA ALA A 605 40.74 -5.95 -15.99
C ALA A 605 40.83 -6.03 -14.45
N GLY A 606 40.34 -5.02 -13.72
CA GLY A 606 40.62 -4.78 -12.30
C GLY A 606 39.58 -5.25 -11.27
N GLY A 607 38.55 -6.02 -11.66
CA GLY A 607 37.62 -6.63 -10.71
C GLY A 607 36.78 -5.65 -9.87
N LEU A 608 36.56 -4.44 -10.37
CA LEU A 608 35.76 -3.39 -9.71
C LEU A 608 34.24 -3.56 -9.94
N LEU A 609 33.84 -4.54 -10.75
CA LEU A 609 32.48 -5.07 -10.88
C LEU A 609 32.40 -6.45 -10.23
#